data_AF-A0A7C5I2N4-F1
#
_entry.id   AF-A0A7C5I2N4-F1
#
_cell.length_a   1.000
_cell.length_b   1.000
_cell.length_c   1.000
_cell.angle_alpha   90.00
_cell.angle_beta   90.00
_cell.angle_gamma   90.00
#
_symmetry.space_group_name_H-M   'P 1'
#
loop_
_entity.id
_entity.type
_entity.pdbx_description
1 polymer ?
#
loop_
_entity_poly.entity_id
_entity_poly.type
_entity_poly.pdbx_seq_one_letter_code
_entity_poly.pdbx_strand_id
1 'polypeptide(L)'
;MARVIGTMTAVFLFSFLFFEKEIGIYHPYMEEHCFAYRVKEGDSLWVIGKRLGVPWQKIARESSLRGTIIKVGQGLRVKLKIRKEFWAKCSWYGPKFHGRKMANGEIFDMRNPYVVAHKTLPFGSKILFENPKTQKKLVAIVKDRGPFIPGREFDLSKRAAEMLGFKREGVAILKVKILESS
;
A
#
# COMPACT_ATOMS: atom_id res chain seq x y z
N MET A 1 -49.17 -18.69 11.20
CA MET A 1 -49.58 -19.75 12.16
C MET A 1 -49.07 -21.08 11.65
N ALA A 2 -48.54 -21.94 12.56
CA ALA A 2 -47.97 -23.31 12.39
C ALA A 2 -46.66 -23.40 11.54
N ARG A 3 -45.46 -23.80 12.01
CA ARG A 3 -44.92 -24.84 12.94
C ARG A 3 -45.05 -26.26 12.35
N VAL A 4 -43.97 -27.01 12.04
CA VAL A 4 -43.28 -27.99 12.93
C VAL A 4 -42.13 -28.70 12.15
N ILE A 5 -40.87 -28.67 12.65
CA ILE A 5 -40.00 -29.74 13.26
C ILE A 5 -39.29 -30.73 12.28
N GLY A 6 -37.97 -30.90 12.46
CA GLY A 6 -37.21 -32.05 11.94
C GLY A 6 -35.72 -32.00 12.31
N THR A 7 -35.33 -32.75 13.34
CA THR A 7 -33.99 -32.95 13.91
C THR A 7 -33.06 -33.74 12.99
N MET A 8 -31.73 -33.58 13.11
CA MET A 8 -30.80 -34.69 13.39
C MET A 8 -29.39 -34.19 13.72
N THR A 9 -28.90 -34.68 14.84
CA THR A 9 -27.54 -34.60 15.39
C THR A 9 -26.56 -35.40 14.53
N ALA A 10 -25.36 -34.86 14.28
CA ALA A 10 -24.17 -35.68 14.06
C ALA A 10 -22.92 -34.88 14.42
N VAL A 11 -22.30 -35.27 15.54
CA VAL A 11 -20.94 -34.90 15.92
C VAL A 11 -19.99 -35.78 15.13
N PHE A 12 -19.05 -35.19 14.39
CA PHE A 12 -17.77 -35.84 14.05
C PHE A 12 -16.67 -34.78 13.99
N LEU A 13 -15.82 -34.79 15.03
CA LEU A 13 -14.51 -34.18 15.01
C LEU A 13 -13.63 -34.99 14.05
N PHE A 14 -13.07 -34.35 13.02
CA PHE A 14 -11.86 -34.84 12.38
C PHE A 14 -10.99 -33.64 11.98
N SER A 15 -9.92 -33.45 12.74
CA SER A 15 -8.80 -32.61 12.38
C SER A 15 -8.05 -33.30 11.24
N PHE A 16 -7.86 -32.64 10.09
CA PHE A 16 -6.68 -32.91 9.27
C PHE A 16 -6.36 -31.75 8.33
N LEU A 17 -5.08 -31.42 8.32
CA LEU A 17 -4.42 -30.42 7.49
C LEU A 17 -4.49 -30.77 5.99
N PHE A 18 -4.42 -29.70 5.20
CA PHE A 18 -3.70 -29.60 3.92
C PHE A 18 -4.31 -30.18 2.63
N PHE A 19 -4.32 -29.29 1.64
CA PHE A 19 -4.16 -29.53 0.20
C PHE A 19 -5.33 -30.17 -0.55
N GLU A 20 -6.02 -29.35 -1.34
CA GLU A 20 -5.82 -29.38 -2.80
C GLU A 20 -6.39 -28.11 -3.44
N LYS A 21 -5.54 -27.48 -4.25
CA LYS A 21 -5.97 -26.57 -5.32
C LYS A 21 -6.69 -27.43 -6.35
N GLU A 22 -7.85 -26.98 -6.82
CA GLU A 22 -8.05 -26.82 -8.27
C GLU A 22 -9.32 -26.03 -8.60
N ILE A 23 -9.17 -25.12 -9.57
CA ILE A 23 -10.20 -24.45 -10.39
C ILE A 23 -11.44 -23.90 -9.68
N GLY A 24 -11.27 -22.70 -9.10
CA GLY A 24 -12.37 -21.77 -8.84
C GLY A 24 -11.95 -20.39 -9.33
N ILE A 25 -12.75 -19.79 -10.21
CA ILE A 25 -12.61 -18.44 -10.75
C ILE A 25 -12.40 -17.48 -9.57
N TYR A 26 -11.15 -17.09 -9.28
CA TYR A 26 -10.88 -16.05 -8.31
C TYR A 26 -11.33 -14.73 -8.95
N HIS A 27 -12.59 -14.39 -8.71
CA HIS A 27 -13.10 -13.05 -8.88
C HIS A 27 -12.28 -12.15 -7.95
N PRO A 28 -11.35 -11.30 -8.44
CA PRO A 28 -10.61 -10.43 -7.55
C PRO A 28 -11.59 -9.36 -7.12
N TYR A 29 -12.18 -9.52 -5.93
CA TYR A 29 -12.92 -8.47 -5.25
C TYR A 29 -12.08 -7.20 -5.34
N MET A 30 -12.53 -6.25 -6.17
CA MET A 30 -11.91 -4.94 -6.31
C MET A 30 -12.23 -4.13 -5.06
N GLU A 31 -11.57 -4.44 -3.95
CA GLU A 31 -11.68 -3.66 -2.73
C GLU A 31 -11.07 -2.28 -3.00
N GLU A 32 -11.91 -1.24 -2.96
CA GLU A 32 -11.43 0.14 -2.97
C GLU A 32 -10.80 0.45 -1.60
N HIS A 33 -9.53 0.84 -1.58
CA HIS A 33 -8.89 1.29 -0.36
C HIS A 33 -8.99 2.79 -0.21
N CYS A 34 -9.76 3.22 0.79
CA CYS A 34 -9.74 4.59 1.27
C CYS A 34 -8.55 4.77 2.22
N PHE A 35 -7.57 5.59 1.85
CA PHE A 35 -6.54 6.05 2.77
C PHE A 35 -6.62 7.57 2.98
N ALA A 36 -6.14 8.03 4.13
CA ALA A 36 -6.06 9.44 4.45
C ALA A 36 -4.71 10.02 4.00
N TYR A 37 -4.73 10.92 3.02
CA TYR A 37 -3.58 11.73 2.64
C TYR A 37 -3.53 13.00 3.50
N ARG A 38 -2.39 13.31 4.13
CA ARG A 38 -2.22 14.59 4.83
C ARG A 38 -1.66 15.65 3.88
N VAL A 39 -2.40 16.74 3.74
CA VAL A 39 -2.02 17.92 2.95
C VAL A 39 -0.72 18.53 3.48
N LYS A 40 0.15 18.92 2.57
CA LYS A 40 1.45 19.53 2.87
C LYS A 40 1.53 20.94 2.32
N GLU A 41 2.55 21.66 2.75
CA GLU A 41 2.92 22.93 2.15
C GLU A 41 3.16 22.75 0.63
N GLY A 42 2.60 23.66 -0.16
CA GLY A 42 2.63 23.60 -1.63
C GLY A 42 1.67 22.59 -2.28
N ASP A 43 0.90 21.83 -1.52
CA ASP A 43 -0.13 20.97 -2.10
C ASP A 43 -1.36 21.77 -2.54
N SER A 44 -1.84 21.47 -3.74
CA SER A 44 -3.20 21.77 -4.19
C SER A 44 -3.93 20.46 -4.50
N LEU A 45 -5.26 20.47 -4.55
CA LEU A 45 -6.03 19.29 -4.96
C LEU A 45 -5.58 18.73 -6.32
N TRP A 46 -5.19 19.62 -7.25
CA TRP A 46 -4.64 19.25 -8.54
C TRP A 46 -3.27 18.56 -8.41
N VAL A 47 -2.34 19.13 -7.63
CA VAL A 47 -1.00 18.54 -7.38
C VAL A 47 -1.14 17.17 -6.73
N ILE A 48 -2.00 17.05 -5.72
CA ILE A 48 -2.28 15.79 -5.02
C ILE A 48 -2.89 14.80 -6.01
N GLY A 49 -3.88 15.21 -6.79
CA GLY A 49 -4.53 14.36 -7.78
C GLY A 49 -3.56 13.81 -8.82
N LYS A 50 -2.73 14.67 -9.40
CA LYS A 50 -1.67 14.27 -10.35
C LYS A 50 -0.68 13.30 -9.70
N ARG A 51 -0.24 13.59 -8.46
CA ARG A 51 0.69 12.74 -7.71
C ARG A 51 0.09 11.38 -7.36
N LEU A 52 -1.19 11.34 -7.00
CA LEU A 52 -1.92 10.13 -6.60
C LEU A 52 -2.58 9.42 -7.80
N GLY A 53 -2.53 9.98 -9.00
CA GLY A 53 -3.26 9.48 -10.16
C GLY A 53 -4.75 9.41 -9.88
N VAL A 54 -5.31 10.38 -9.16
CA VAL A 54 -6.74 10.41 -8.87
C VAL A 54 -7.25 11.77 -9.33
N PRO A 55 -8.34 11.84 -10.13
CA PRO A 55 -8.96 13.12 -10.44
C PRO A 55 -9.23 13.91 -9.17
N TRP A 56 -8.83 15.17 -9.13
CA TRP A 56 -8.92 15.98 -7.92
C TRP A 56 -10.37 16.13 -7.44
N GLN A 57 -11.34 16.11 -8.36
CA GLN A 57 -12.77 16.10 -8.08
C GLN A 57 -13.19 14.84 -7.28
N LYS A 58 -12.60 13.67 -7.59
CA LYS A 58 -12.85 12.44 -6.83
C LYS A 58 -12.30 12.61 -5.41
N ILE A 59 -11.08 13.14 -5.24
CA ILE A 59 -10.52 13.43 -3.91
C ILE A 59 -11.42 14.37 -3.11
N ALA A 60 -11.89 15.46 -3.74
CA ALA A 60 -12.77 16.44 -3.09
C ALA A 60 -14.10 15.80 -2.64
N ARG A 61 -14.72 15.01 -3.52
CA ARG A 61 -15.96 14.28 -3.22
C ARG A 61 -15.80 13.27 -2.09
N GLU A 62 -14.77 12.43 -2.17
CA GLU A 62 -14.52 11.40 -1.14
C GLU A 62 -14.15 12.01 0.23
N SER A 63 -13.56 13.21 0.21
CA SER A 63 -13.21 13.98 1.41
C SER A 63 -14.34 14.91 1.89
N SER A 64 -15.51 14.89 1.25
CA SER A 64 -16.64 15.76 1.54
C SER A 64 -16.27 17.25 1.60
N LEU A 65 -15.37 17.71 0.72
CA LEU A 65 -14.95 19.12 0.69
C LEU A 65 -16.10 19.99 0.18
N ARG A 66 -16.34 21.12 0.87
CA ARG A 66 -17.33 22.14 0.46
C ARG A 66 -16.78 23.14 -0.57
N GLY A 67 -15.52 23.01 -0.94
CA GLY A 67 -14.81 23.91 -1.86
C GLY A 67 -13.42 23.36 -2.21
N THR A 68 -12.59 24.19 -2.84
CA THR A 68 -11.26 23.80 -3.33
C THR A 68 -10.12 24.10 -2.36
N ILE A 69 -10.39 24.83 -1.28
CA ILE A 69 -9.40 25.22 -0.27
C ILE A 69 -9.09 24.03 0.64
N ILE A 70 -7.80 23.71 0.76
CA ILE A 70 -7.27 22.69 1.66
C ILE A 70 -6.19 23.29 2.56
N LYS A 71 -6.10 22.84 3.81
CA LYS A 71 -5.13 23.35 4.80
C LYS A 71 -4.02 22.35 5.03
N VAL A 72 -2.80 22.82 5.28
CA VAL A 72 -1.67 21.96 5.71
C VAL A 72 -2.10 21.13 6.92
N GLY A 73 -1.81 19.83 6.88
CA GLY A 73 -2.20 18.86 7.90
C GLY A 73 -3.61 18.27 7.73
N GLN A 74 -4.47 18.86 6.89
CA GLN A 74 -5.81 18.34 6.62
C GLN A 74 -5.73 16.92 6.03
N GLY A 75 -6.57 16.03 6.54
CA GLY A 75 -6.73 14.68 5.99
C GLY A 75 -7.70 14.69 4.80
N LEU A 76 -7.26 14.20 3.66
CA LEU A 76 -8.09 13.95 2.48
C LEU A 76 -8.28 12.44 2.31
N ARG A 77 -9.53 12.01 2.13
CA ARG A 77 -9.88 10.63 1.82
C ARG A 77 -9.66 10.39 0.33
N VAL A 78 -8.78 9.44 0.03
CA VAL A 78 -8.45 9.05 -1.34
C VAL A 78 -8.75 7.58 -1.51
N LYS A 79 -9.62 7.26 -2.47
CA LYS A 79 -9.93 5.87 -2.85
C LYS A 79 -9.14 5.47 -4.08
N LEU A 80 -8.34 4.41 -3.94
CA LEU A 80 -7.62 3.77 -5.03
C LEU A 80 -8.09 2.32 -5.17
N LYS A 81 -8.13 1.82 -6.41
CA LYS A 81 -8.41 0.41 -6.71
C LYS A 81 -7.17 -0.42 -6.40
N ILE A 82 -7.33 -1.60 -5.82
CA ILE A 82 -6.24 -2.57 -5.75
C ILE A 82 -6.19 -3.37 -7.04
N ARG A 83 -5.03 -3.36 -7.68
CA ARG A 83 -4.73 -4.23 -8.82
C ARG A 83 -4.24 -5.61 -8.38
N LYS A 84 -3.37 -5.63 -7.37
CA LYS A 84 -2.73 -6.86 -6.88
C LYS A 84 -2.39 -6.73 -5.41
N GLU A 85 -2.58 -7.81 -4.67
CA GLU A 85 -2.22 -7.94 -3.26
C GLU A 85 -1.37 -9.18 -3.03
N PHE A 86 -0.33 -9.07 -2.20
CA PHE A 86 0.54 -10.19 -1.83
C PHE A 86 1.39 -9.86 -0.60
N TRP A 87 1.97 -10.89 0.02
CA TRP A 87 2.95 -10.73 1.09
C TRP A 87 4.36 -10.68 0.51
N ALA A 88 5.20 -9.76 1.01
CA ALA A 88 6.54 -9.59 0.48
C ALA A 88 7.57 -9.27 1.57
N LYS A 89 8.76 -9.83 1.44
CA LYS A 89 9.92 -9.43 2.25
C LYS A 89 10.45 -8.10 1.73
N CYS A 90 10.34 -7.09 2.58
CA CYS A 90 10.76 -5.72 2.32
C CYS A 90 11.92 -5.35 3.22
N SER A 91 12.78 -4.45 2.74
CA SER A 91 13.84 -3.86 3.54
C SER A 91 13.89 -2.34 3.36
N TRP A 92 14.96 -1.69 3.79
CA TRP A 92 15.21 -0.28 3.48
C TRP A 92 16.67 -0.04 3.11
N TYR A 93 16.93 0.90 2.19
CA TYR A 93 18.31 1.23 1.80
C TYR A 93 19.00 2.09 2.86
N GLY A 94 20.21 1.68 3.23
CA GLY A 94 21.03 2.33 4.25
C GLY A 94 21.48 3.76 3.92
N PRO A 95 22.08 4.48 4.90
CA PRO A 95 22.42 5.89 4.76
C PRO A 95 23.33 6.23 3.57
N LYS A 96 24.18 5.27 3.15
CA LYS A 96 25.14 5.42 2.03
C LYS A 96 24.53 5.76 0.68
N PHE A 97 23.22 5.52 0.50
CA PHE A 97 22.53 5.81 -0.75
C PHE A 97 22.06 7.26 -0.84
N HIS A 98 21.94 7.97 0.28
CA HIS A 98 21.43 9.34 0.28
C HIS A 98 22.29 10.28 -0.54
N GLY A 99 21.65 11.17 -1.30
CA GLY A 99 22.32 12.08 -2.22
C GLY A 99 22.72 11.45 -3.56
N ARG A 100 22.56 10.13 -3.74
CA ARG A 100 22.84 9.47 -5.02
C ARG A 100 21.65 9.60 -5.96
N LYS A 101 21.95 9.55 -7.26
CA LYS A 101 20.94 9.50 -8.33
C LYS A 101 20.25 8.13 -8.34
N MET A 102 18.91 8.13 -8.28
CA MET A 102 18.06 6.95 -8.47
C MET A 102 17.93 6.62 -9.96
N ALA A 103 17.43 5.43 -10.27
CA ALA A 103 17.20 4.98 -11.64
C ALA A 103 16.17 5.81 -12.43
N ASN A 104 15.27 6.55 -11.76
CA ASN A 104 14.37 7.50 -12.42
C ASN A 104 15.05 8.86 -12.72
N GLY A 105 16.30 9.05 -12.31
CA GLY A 105 17.07 10.28 -12.49
C GLY A 105 16.98 11.31 -11.37
N GLU A 106 16.09 11.15 -10.39
CA GLU A 106 15.98 12.04 -9.22
C GLU A 106 17.08 11.73 -8.17
N ILE A 107 17.40 12.70 -7.31
CA ILE A 107 18.31 12.48 -6.17
C ILE A 107 17.56 11.83 -5.01
N PHE A 108 18.14 10.76 -4.46
CA PHE A 108 17.54 10.03 -3.35
C PHE A 108 17.64 10.80 -2.02
N ASP A 109 16.48 11.10 -1.43
CA ASP A 109 16.38 11.57 -0.05
C ASP A 109 15.85 10.47 0.89
N MET A 110 16.69 9.99 1.81
CA MET A 110 16.30 8.96 2.77
C MET A 110 15.20 9.40 3.75
N ARG A 111 15.03 10.73 3.91
CA ARG A 111 14.02 11.34 4.79
C ARG A 111 12.66 11.41 4.11
N ASN A 112 12.58 11.16 2.80
CA ASN A 112 11.33 11.13 2.06
C ASN A 112 10.64 9.77 2.23
N PRO A 113 9.46 9.67 2.88
CA PRO A 113 8.80 8.38 3.12
C PRO A 113 8.12 7.79 1.89
N TYR A 114 8.03 8.51 0.78
CA TYR A 114 7.27 8.07 -0.41
C TYR A 114 8.15 7.41 -1.47
N VAL A 115 9.40 7.09 -1.16
CA VAL A 115 10.35 6.51 -2.11
C VAL A 115 10.50 5.02 -1.82
N VAL A 116 10.21 4.18 -2.83
CA VAL A 116 10.50 2.75 -2.81
C VAL A 116 11.21 2.33 -4.10
N ALA A 117 12.13 1.37 -4.01
CA ALA A 117 12.70 0.67 -5.15
C ALA A 117 11.96 -0.64 -5.44
N HIS A 118 11.75 -0.91 -6.72
CA HIS A 118 11.24 -2.20 -7.18
C HIS A 118 11.89 -2.59 -8.51
N LYS A 119 12.09 -3.90 -8.75
CA LYS A 119 12.82 -4.45 -9.90
C LYS A 119 12.20 -4.06 -11.25
N THR A 120 10.89 -4.27 -11.40
CA THR A 120 10.23 -4.20 -12.72
C THR A 120 9.00 -3.28 -12.79
N LEU A 121 8.31 -3.02 -11.67
CA LEU A 121 7.18 -2.10 -11.65
C LEU A 121 7.51 -0.73 -12.28
N PRO A 122 6.59 -0.16 -13.09
CA PRO A 122 6.76 1.16 -13.67
C PRO A 122 7.07 2.22 -12.62
N PHE A 123 7.91 3.20 -12.97
CA PHE A 123 8.10 4.37 -12.12
C PHE A 123 6.77 5.10 -11.95
N GLY A 124 6.50 5.60 -10.75
CA GLY A 124 5.21 6.21 -10.40
C GLY A 124 4.15 5.22 -9.88
N SER A 125 4.41 3.90 -9.91
CA SER A 125 3.50 2.91 -9.32
C SER A 125 3.31 3.18 -7.83
N LYS A 126 2.06 3.12 -7.35
CA LYS A 126 1.70 3.42 -5.95
C LYS A 126 1.46 2.12 -5.22
N ILE A 127 2.10 2.00 -4.06
CA ILE A 127 2.12 0.77 -3.30
C ILE A 127 1.69 1.10 -1.89
N LEU A 128 0.61 0.47 -1.42
CA LEU A 128 0.23 0.49 -0.02
C LEU A 128 0.96 -0.66 0.69
N PHE A 129 1.81 -0.29 1.63
CA PHE A 129 2.46 -1.20 2.55
C PHE A 129 1.73 -1.21 3.88
N GLU A 130 1.52 -2.39 4.42
CA GLU A 130 0.98 -2.61 5.75
C GLU A 130 1.90 -3.56 6.53
N ASN A 131 2.30 -3.13 7.71
CA ASN A 131 3.07 -3.97 8.62
C ASN A 131 2.10 -4.65 9.60
N PRO A 132 1.91 -5.98 9.55
CA PRO A 132 0.96 -6.67 10.42
C PRO A 132 1.35 -6.57 11.90
N LYS A 133 2.65 -6.42 12.22
CA LYS A 133 3.13 -6.35 13.60
C LYS A 133 2.77 -5.02 14.28
N THR A 134 2.78 -3.93 13.52
CA THR A 134 2.54 -2.58 14.05
C THR A 134 1.20 -2.01 13.65
N GLN A 135 0.48 -2.69 12.75
CA GLN A 135 -0.75 -2.25 12.08
C GLN A 135 -0.59 -0.92 11.31
N LYS A 136 0.65 -0.44 11.15
CA LYS A 136 0.94 0.81 10.45
C LYS A 136 0.90 0.61 8.95
N LYS A 137 0.43 1.65 8.27
CA LYS A 137 0.21 1.67 6.83
C LYS A 137 0.89 2.88 6.20
N LEU A 138 1.43 2.70 5.00
CA LEU A 138 2.09 3.77 4.26
C LEU A 138 1.94 3.54 2.77
N VAL A 139 1.52 4.57 2.04
CA VAL A 139 1.60 4.59 0.57
C VAL A 139 2.96 5.14 0.17
N ALA A 140 3.69 4.42 -0.66
CA ALA A 140 4.93 4.87 -1.28
C ALA A 140 4.87 4.71 -2.81
N ILE A 141 5.82 5.35 -3.49
CA ILE A 141 5.87 5.47 -4.95
C ILE A 141 7.16 4.84 -5.44
N VAL A 142 7.04 3.97 -6.45
CA VAL A 142 8.20 3.36 -7.11
C VAL A 142 8.97 4.45 -7.84
N LYS A 143 10.20 4.71 -7.38
CA LYS A 143 11.09 5.76 -7.92
C LYS A 143 12.49 5.24 -8.26
N ASP A 144 12.80 4.02 -7.85
CA ASP A 144 14.13 3.44 -8.07
C ASP A 144 14.05 1.95 -8.44
N ARG A 145 15.20 1.37 -8.80
CA ARG A 145 15.35 -0.04 -9.18
C ARG A 145 16.08 -0.84 -8.11
N GLY A 146 15.83 -2.15 -8.11
CA GLY A 146 16.24 -3.07 -7.05
C GLY A 146 15.05 -3.48 -6.17
N PRO A 147 15.26 -4.18 -5.04
CA PRO A 147 16.53 -4.74 -4.60
C PRO A 147 17.04 -5.84 -5.53
N PHE A 148 18.36 -5.84 -5.77
CA PHE A 148 19.04 -6.93 -6.51
C PHE A 148 19.56 -8.02 -5.56
N ILE A 149 18.85 -8.24 -4.44
CA ILE A 149 19.16 -9.31 -3.49
C ILE A 149 18.03 -10.34 -3.55
N PRO A 150 18.36 -11.63 -3.73
CA PRO A 150 17.36 -12.71 -3.76
C PRO A 150 16.42 -12.69 -2.55
N GLY A 151 15.15 -12.96 -2.80
CA GLY A 151 14.11 -13.03 -1.77
C GLY A 151 13.68 -11.68 -1.17
N ARG A 152 14.21 -10.53 -1.61
CA ARG A 152 13.66 -9.21 -1.29
C ARG A 152 12.90 -8.65 -2.49
N GLU A 153 11.74 -8.05 -2.21
CA GLU A 153 10.86 -7.51 -3.25
C GLU A 153 10.92 -5.99 -3.35
N PHE A 154 10.99 -5.31 -2.20
CA PHE A 154 11.06 -3.86 -2.12
C PHE A 154 12.15 -3.42 -1.16
N ASP A 155 12.85 -2.35 -1.52
CA ASP A 155 13.63 -1.56 -0.58
C ASP A 155 12.95 -0.20 -0.41
N LEU A 156 12.58 0.16 0.82
CA LEU A 156 11.91 1.40 1.16
C LEU A 156 12.93 2.44 1.64
N SER A 157 12.53 3.71 1.72
CA SER A 157 13.36 4.72 2.40
C SER A 157 13.46 4.49 3.91
N LYS A 158 14.50 5.06 4.54
CA LYS A 158 14.66 5.03 6.00
C LYS A 158 13.43 5.58 6.71
N ARG A 159 12.91 6.73 6.25
CA ARG A 159 11.71 7.33 6.85
C ARG A 159 10.49 6.44 6.71
N ALA A 160 10.32 5.75 5.58
CA ALA A 160 9.23 4.81 5.38
C ALA A 160 9.31 3.63 6.35
N ALA A 161 10.52 3.08 6.56
CA ALA A 161 10.74 2.00 7.52
C ALA A 161 10.47 2.42 8.98
N GLU A 162 10.81 3.67 9.35
CA GLU A 162 10.45 4.24 10.65
C GLU A 162 8.93 4.35 10.82
N MET A 163 8.25 4.87 9.80
CA MET A 163 6.79 5.04 9.81
C MET A 163 6.05 3.70 9.85
N LEU A 164 6.56 2.67 9.17
CA LEU A 164 5.99 1.32 9.22
C LEU A 164 6.46 0.52 10.44
N GLY A 165 7.44 1.03 11.19
CA GLY A 165 7.96 0.41 12.40
C GLY A 165 8.71 -0.89 12.16
N PHE A 166 9.60 -0.92 11.16
CA PHE A 166 10.54 -2.04 10.95
C PHE A 166 12.01 -1.59 10.78
N LYS A 167 12.31 -0.30 11.04
CA LYS A 167 13.64 0.27 10.83
C LYS A 167 14.73 -0.43 11.67
N ARG A 168 14.42 -0.87 12.90
CA ARG A 168 15.40 -1.51 13.79
C ARG A 168 15.72 -2.94 13.34
N GLU A 169 14.72 -3.64 12.84
CA GLU A 169 14.76 -5.01 12.33
C GLU A 169 15.47 -5.09 10.96
N GLY A 170 15.48 -4.00 10.20
CA GLY A 170 16.11 -3.91 8.88
C GLY A 170 15.25 -4.51 7.77
N VAL A 171 14.57 -5.62 8.05
CA VAL A 171 13.69 -6.35 7.14
C VAL A 171 12.36 -6.68 7.81
N ALA A 172 11.28 -6.73 7.02
CA ALA A 172 9.97 -7.17 7.47
C ALA A 172 9.19 -7.87 6.35
N ILE A 173 8.31 -8.80 6.74
CA ILE A 173 7.25 -9.28 5.85
C ILE A 173 6.11 -8.28 5.93
N LEU A 174 5.81 -7.62 4.81
CA LEU A 174 4.75 -6.62 4.69
C LEU A 174 3.65 -7.13 3.79
N LYS A 175 2.43 -6.72 4.08
CA LYS A 175 1.29 -6.87 3.17
C LYS A 175 1.37 -5.74 2.14
N VAL A 176 1.45 -6.10 0.87
CA VAL A 176 1.69 -5.18 -0.25
C VAL A 176 0.46 -5.16 -1.14
N LYS A 177 -0.06 -3.96 -1.42
CA LYS A 177 -1.15 -3.72 -2.36
C LYS A 177 -0.67 -2.76 -3.45
N ILE A 178 -0.68 -3.19 -4.71
CA ILE A 178 -0.43 -2.35 -5.87
C ILE A 178 -1.71 -1.59 -6.19
N LEU A 179 -1.63 -0.27 -6.20
CA LEU A 179 -2.77 0.62 -6.36
C LEU A 179 -2.84 1.16 -7.78
N GLU A 180 -4.05 1.22 -8.32
CA GLU A 180 -4.36 1.83 -9.61
C GLU A 180 -5.21 3.09 -9.46
N SER A 181 -4.84 4.07 -10.29
CA SER A 181 -5.67 5.23 -10.61
C SER A 181 -6.98 4.75 -11.25
N SER A 182 -8.12 5.13 -10.69
CA SER A 182 -9.42 4.94 -11.34
C SER A 182 -9.69 6.01 -12.36
#